data_AF-A0A645D3R5-F1
#
_entry.id   AF-A0A645D3R5-F1
#
_cell.length_a   1.000
_cell.length_b   1.000
_cell.length_c   1.000
_cell.angle_alpha   90.00
_cell.angle_beta   90.00
_cell.angle_gamma   90.00
#
_symmetry.space_group_name_H-M   'P 1'
#
loop_
_entity.id
_entity.type
_entity.pdbx_description
1 polymer ?
#
loop_
_entity_poly.entity_id
_entity_poly.type
_entity_poly.pdbx_seq_one_letter_code
_entity_poly.pdbx_strand_id
1 'polypeptide(L)'
;MGQKLLYPIVEGKKQCGDCGEWLELSDFSKYRDKYYSSRCRACVREYGRKYRDDLENKEKIKKYQKERMTIQDNRDKKNEYSRQYRKNDYVKNKMNETLSKWLEVEKQKAVDYKGGRCSSCGYENCLSALEFHHINPSEKELYNSHWTFERNKNELDKCILLCANCHREKHEEMRKNEKA
;
A
#
# COMPACT_ATOMS: atom_id res chain seq x y z
N MET A 1 -26.22 -27.16 45.26
CA MET A 1 -25.31 -27.53 44.14
C MET A 1 -24.67 -26.24 43.62
N GLY A 2 -23.46 -25.92 44.08
CA GLY A 2 -22.80 -24.66 43.75
C GLY A 2 -22.31 -24.65 42.30
N GLN A 3 -22.68 -23.62 41.53
CA GLN A 3 -22.07 -23.37 40.22
C GLN A 3 -20.57 -23.17 40.41
N LYS A 4 -19.77 -24.14 39.97
CA LYS A 4 -18.31 -23.99 39.84
C LYS A 4 -18.06 -22.81 38.90
N LEU A 5 -17.58 -21.69 39.44
CA LEU A 5 -17.04 -20.60 38.65
C LEU A 5 -15.89 -21.18 37.81
N LEU A 6 -16.12 -21.37 36.52
CA LEU A 6 -15.05 -21.70 35.59
C LEU A 6 -14.12 -20.48 35.54
N TYR A 7 -12.91 -20.66 36.11
CA TYR A 7 -11.82 -19.67 36.17
C TYR A 7 -12.02 -18.52 37.18
N PRO A 8 -11.98 -18.79 38.49
CA PRO A 8 -12.03 -17.75 39.51
C PRO A 8 -10.82 -16.80 39.37
N ILE A 9 -11.06 -15.52 39.59
CA ILE A 9 -10.00 -14.51 39.72
C ILE A 9 -9.59 -14.49 41.18
N VAL A 10 -8.32 -14.77 41.47
CA VAL A 10 -7.76 -14.82 42.82
C VAL A 10 -6.61 -13.83 42.86
N GLU A 11 -6.66 -12.85 43.77
CA GLU A 11 -5.60 -11.85 43.96
C GLU A 11 -5.19 -11.11 42.66
N GLY A 12 -6.16 -10.80 41.79
CA GLY A 12 -5.89 -10.12 40.52
C GLY A 12 -5.27 -11.01 39.43
N LYS A 13 -5.12 -12.31 39.69
CA LYS A 13 -4.63 -13.31 38.73
C LYS A 13 -5.73 -14.28 38.32
N LYS A 14 -5.57 -14.83 37.12
CA LYS A 14 -6.48 -15.82 36.55
C LYS A 14 -5.67 -16.95 35.93
N GLN A 15 -6.15 -18.18 36.11
CA GLN A 15 -5.57 -19.33 35.45
C GLN A 15 -5.91 -19.37 33.95
N CYS A 16 -4.91 -19.62 33.11
CA CYS A 16 -5.09 -19.90 31.69
C CYS A 16 -5.58 -21.33 31.47
N GLY A 17 -6.65 -21.50 30.69
CA GLY A 17 -7.20 -22.82 30.36
C GLY A 17 -6.33 -23.69 29.44
N ASP A 18 -5.32 -23.11 28.76
CA ASP A 18 -4.43 -23.85 27.86
C ASP A 18 -3.09 -24.18 28.55
N CYS A 19 -2.35 -23.16 29.02
CA CYS A 19 -1.04 -23.40 29.67
C CYS A 19 -1.14 -23.73 31.18
N GLY A 20 -2.29 -23.54 31.82
CA GLY A 20 -2.48 -23.80 33.25
C GLY A 20 -1.83 -22.79 34.20
N GLU A 21 -1.08 -21.82 33.68
CA GLU A 21 -0.41 -20.79 34.48
C GLU A 21 -1.37 -19.76 35.07
N TRP A 22 -1.06 -19.27 36.27
CA TRP A 22 -1.74 -18.15 36.91
C TRP A 22 -1.08 -16.84 36.49
N LEU A 23 -1.79 -16.08 35.65
CA LEU A 23 -1.28 -14.87 35.01
C LEU A 23 -2.11 -13.65 35.40
N GLU A 24 -1.55 -12.46 35.21
CA GLU A 24 -2.24 -11.20 35.47
C GLU A 24 -3.43 -11.03 34.52
N LEU A 25 -4.48 -10.32 34.96
CA LEU A 25 -5.65 -10.04 34.10
C LEU A 25 -5.28 -9.32 32.79
N SER A 26 -4.18 -8.56 32.81
CA SER A 26 -3.63 -7.91 31.61
C SER A 26 -3.18 -8.91 30.55
N ASP A 27 -2.89 -10.16 30.89
CA ASP A 27 -2.49 -11.20 29.93
C ASP A 27 -3.68 -11.84 29.21
N PHE A 28 -4.91 -11.48 29.58
CA PHE A 28 -6.13 -12.01 28.99
C PHE A 28 -6.85 -10.93 28.18
N SER A 29 -7.39 -11.29 27.02
CA SER A 29 -8.28 -10.38 26.27
C SER A 29 -9.63 -10.24 26.97
N LYS A 30 -10.23 -9.06 26.90
CA LYS A 30 -11.55 -8.77 27.46
C LYS A 30 -12.59 -8.73 26.34
N TYR A 31 -13.67 -9.50 26.46
CA TYR A 31 -14.75 -9.48 25.46
C TYR A 31 -15.78 -8.42 25.84
N ARG A 32 -16.01 -7.45 24.95
CA ARG A 32 -16.96 -6.34 25.12
C ARG A 32 -16.87 -5.71 26.52
N ASP A 33 -15.65 -5.67 27.06
CA ASP A 33 -15.33 -5.22 28.42
C ASP A 33 -16.06 -5.93 29.57
N LYS A 34 -16.72 -7.06 29.31
CA LYS A 34 -17.52 -7.81 30.30
C LYS A 34 -16.75 -8.96 30.94
N TYR A 35 -16.07 -9.79 30.14
CA TYR A 35 -15.42 -11.00 30.66
C TYR A 35 -14.03 -11.21 30.07
N TYR A 36 -13.11 -11.72 30.89
CA TYR A 36 -11.78 -12.13 30.45
C TYR A 36 -11.84 -13.47 29.72
N SER A 37 -11.00 -13.62 28.70
CA SER A 37 -10.86 -14.87 27.96
C SER A 37 -10.45 -16.02 28.88
N SER A 38 -10.89 -17.23 28.57
CA SER A 38 -10.43 -18.44 29.26
C SER A 38 -8.92 -18.67 29.07
N ARG A 39 -8.35 -18.18 27.97
CA ARG A 39 -6.96 -18.40 27.57
C ARG A 39 -6.18 -17.09 27.57
N CYS A 40 -4.91 -17.14 27.94
CA CYS A 40 -4.04 -15.98 27.85
C CYS A 40 -3.76 -15.62 26.38
N ARG A 41 -3.41 -14.36 26.14
CA ARG A 41 -3.13 -13.83 24.80
C ARG A 41 -1.99 -14.59 24.11
N ALA A 42 -1.00 -15.07 24.87
CA ALA A 42 0.10 -15.86 24.33
C ALA A 42 -0.40 -17.17 23.72
N CYS A 43 -1.14 -17.98 24.48
CA CYS A 43 -1.73 -19.23 23.98
C CYS A 43 -2.69 -19.00 22.81
N VAL A 44 -3.53 -17.96 22.86
CA VAL A 44 -4.43 -17.63 21.74
C VAL A 44 -3.65 -17.27 20.47
N ARG A 45 -2.56 -16.48 20.59
CA ARG A 45 -1.71 -16.11 19.46
C ARG A 45 -0.99 -17.33 18.89
N GLU A 46 -0.46 -18.18 19.75
CA GLU A 46 0.24 -19.40 19.34
C GLU A 46 -0.70 -20.38 18.65
N TYR A 47 -1.86 -20.65 19.25
CA TYR A 47 -2.92 -21.44 18.63
C TYR A 47 -3.30 -20.86 17.25
N GLY A 48 -3.50 -19.54 17.17
CA GLY A 48 -3.80 -18.86 15.92
C GLY A 48 -2.70 -19.00 14.87
N ARG A 49 -1.42 -18.99 15.27
CA ARG A 49 -0.30 -19.28 14.35
C ARG A 49 -0.35 -20.71 13.84
N LYS A 50 -0.39 -21.69 14.75
CA LYS A 50 -0.46 -23.12 14.40
C LYS A 50 -1.63 -23.40 13.46
N TYR A 51 -2.82 -22.90 13.78
CA TYR A 51 -4.03 -23.03 12.96
C TYR A 51 -3.86 -22.43 11.55
N ARG A 52 -3.20 -21.26 11.44
CA ARG A 52 -2.96 -20.62 10.15
C ARG A 52 -1.90 -21.33 9.32
N ASP A 53 -0.89 -21.91 9.96
CA ASP A 53 0.26 -22.52 9.27
C ASP A 53 -0.01 -23.97 8.84
N ASP A 54 -0.91 -24.64 9.55
CA ASP A 54 -1.40 -25.98 9.24
C ASP A 54 -1.96 -26.10 7.81
N LEU A 55 -1.42 -27.06 7.05
CA LEU A 55 -1.74 -27.24 5.63
C LEU A 55 -3.19 -27.70 5.43
N GLU A 56 -3.68 -28.59 6.28
CA GLU A 56 -5.04 -29.11 6.20
C GLU A 56 -6.06 -27.99 6.43
N ASN A 57 -5.83 -27.12 7.42
CA ASN A 57 -6.65 -25.95 7.67
C ASN A 57 -6.58 -24.94 6.51
N LYS A 58 -5.41 -24.71 5.92
CA LYS A 58 -5.27 -23.88 4.71
C LYS A 58 -6.13 -24.42 3.56
N GLU A 59 -6.12 -25.73 3.34
CA GLU A 59 -6.91 -26.38 2.29
C GLU A 59 -8.41 -26.30 2.58
N LYS A 60 -8.83 -26.58 3.82
CA LYS A 60 -10.22 -26.43 4.27
C LYS A 60 -10.74 -25.00 4.06
N ILE A 61 -9.95 -23.99 4.43
CA ILE A 61 -10.32 -22.58 4.23
C ILE A 61 -10.43 -22.24 2.75
N LYS A 62 -9.48 -22.67 1.91
CA LYS A 62 -9.54 -22.47 0.45
C LYS A 62 -10.78 -23.11 -0.17
N LYS A 63 -11.08 -24.36 0.22
CA LYS A 63 -12.28 -25.09 -0.23
C LYS A 63 -13.55 -24.33 0.15
N TYR A 64 -13.69 -23.96 1.42
CA TYR A 64 -14.83 -23.18 1.92
C TYR A 64 -14.98 -21.85 1.18
N GLN A 65 -13.90 -21.12 0.92
CA GLN A 65 -13.93 -19.88 0.15
C GLN A 65 -14.43 -20.11 -1.28
N LYS A 66 -13.95 -21.17 -1.95
CA LYS A 66 -14.38 -21.53 -3.30
C LYS A 66 -15.87 -21.89 -3.34
N GLU A 67 -16.33 -22.73 -2.43
CA GLU A 67 -17.74 -23.12 -2.28
C GLU A 67 -18.63 -21.91 -1.98
N ARG A 68 -18.21 -21.04 -1.05
CA ARG A 68 -18.97 -19.83 -0.73
C ARG A 68 -19.15 -18.91 -1.94
N MET A 69 -18.19 -18.90 -2.86
CA MET A 69 -18.23 -18.10 -4.09
C MET A 69 -19.08 -18.73 -5.21
N THR A 70 -19.50 -19.99 -5.10
CA THR A 70 -20.44 -20.57 -6.09
C THR A 70 -21.84 -19.96 -5.94
N ILE A 71 -22.21 -19.60 -4.70
CA ILE A 71 -23.46 -18.95 -4.34
C ILE A 71 -23.49 -17.54 -4.96
N GLN A 72 -24.50 -17.27 -5.80
CA GLN A 72 -24.64 -16.00 -6.53
C GLN A 72 -24.78 -14.80 -5.59
N ASP A 73 -25.63 -14.89 -4.57
CA ASP A 73 -25.82 -13.83 -3.56
C ASP A 73 -24.50 -13.42 -2.87
N ASN A 74 -23.62 -14.38 -2.55
CA ASN A 74 -22.32 -14.07 -1.97
C ASN A 74 -21.42 -13.30 -2.95
N ARG A 75 -21.48 -13.64 -4.24
CA ARG A 75 -20.75 -12.91 -5.29
C ARG A 75 -21.29 -11.49 -5.43
N ASP A 76 -22.60 -11.33 -5.41
CA ASP A 76 -23.26 -10.03 -5.55
C ASP A 76 -22.96 -9.13 -4.36
N LYS A 77 -23.03 -9.66 -3.13
CA LYS A 77 -22.60 -8.96 -1.91
C LYS A 77 -21.13 -8.53 -1.97
N LYS A 78 -20.23 -9.41 -2.43
CA LYS A 78 -18.81 -9.07 -2.61
C LYS A 78 -18.62 -7.95 -3.65
N ASN A 79 -19.33 -8.02 -4.76
CA ASN A 79 -19.24 -7.04 -5.84
C ASN A 79 -19.85 -5.70 -5.43
N GLU A 80 -20.96 -5.70 -4.70
CA GLU A 80 -21.57 -4.51 -4.12
C GLU A 80 -20.63 -3.84 -3.10
N TYR A 81 -20.10 -4.61 -2.15
CA TYR A 81 -19.10 -4.11 -1.21
C TYR A 81 -17.92 -3.48 -1.94
N SER A 82 -17.40 -4.14 -2.98
CA SER A 82 -16.29 -3.61 -3.79
C SER A 82 -16.65 -2.31 -4.51
N ARG A 83 -17.88 -2.20 -5.03
CA ARG A 83 -18.38 -0.97 -5.66
C ARG A 83 -18.50 0.17 -4.65
N GLN A 84 -19.04 -0.10 -3.47
CA GLN A 84 -19.16 0.88 -2.39
C GLN A 84 -17.78 1.33 -1.88
N TYR A 85 -16.86 0.39 -1.68
CA TYR A 85 -15.50 0.70 -1.24
C TYR A 85 -14.75 1.61 -2.22
N ARG A 86 -14.91 1.42 -3.53
CA ARG A 86 -14.32 2.29 -4.57
C ARG A 86 -14.93 3.69 -4.62
N LYS A 87 -16.20 3.83 -4.22
CA LYS A 87 -16.90 5.12 -4.13
C LYS A 87 -16.59 5.88 -2.84
N ASN A 88 -15.94 5.25 -1.88
CA ASN A 88 -15.60 5.88 -0.62
C ASN A 88 -14.51 6.94 -0.84
N ASP A 89 -14.84 8.21 -0.59
CA ASP A 89 -13.92 9.33 -0.83
C ASP A 89 -12.65 9.24 0.01
N TYR A 90 -12.73 8.76 1.25
CA TYR A 90 -11.55 8.54 2.07
C TYR A 90 -10.61 7.51 1.43
N VAL A 91 -11.14 6.40 0.92
CA VAL A 91 -10.35 5.38 0.22
C VAL A 91 -9.74 5.96 -1.05
N LYS A 92 -10.53 6.68 -1.85
CA LYS A 92 -10.08 7.31 -3.09
C LYS A 92 -8.95 8.32 -2.84
N ASN A 93 -9.13 9.20 -1.85
CA ASN A 93 -8.14 10.21 -1.47
C ASN A 93 -6.86 9.56 -0.96
N LYS A 94 -6.97 8.54 -0.10
CA LYS A 94 -5.81 7.79 0.40
C LYS A 94 -5.05 7.08 -0.73
N MET A 95 -5.75 6.53 -1.71
CA MET A 95 -5.13 5.90 -2.87
C MET A 95 -4.41 6.91 -3.76
N ASN A 96 -5.03 8.08 -4.00
CA ASN A 96 -4.41 9.18 -4.74
C ASN A 96 -3.17 9.70 -4.02
N GLU A 97 -3.23 9.91 -2.71
CA GLU A 97 -2.09 10.34 -1.90
C GLU A 97 -0.92 9.34 -1.99
N THR A 98 -1.23 8.04 -1.92
CA THR A 98 -0.22 6.98 -2.07
C THR A 98 0.41 7.00 -3.46
N LEU A 99 -0.40 7.19 -4.51
CA LEU A 99 0.09 7.30 -5.89
C LEU A 99 0.94 8.56 -6.08
N SER A 100 0.51 9.72 -5.56
CA SER A 100 1.25 10.98 -5.63
C SER A 100 2.63 10.85 -4.98
N LYS A 101 2.70 10.28 -3.77
CA LYS A 101 3.95 10.02 -3.07
C LYS A 101 4.88 9.09 -3.85
N TRP A 102 4.31 8.03 -4.45
CA TRP A 102 5.09 7.11 -5.27
C TRP A 102 5.62 7.78 -6.54
N LEU A 103 4.80 8.55 -7.24
CA LEU A 103 5.21 9.30 -8.44
C LEU A 103 6.28 10.35 -8.13
N GLU A 104 6.20 11.01 -6.97
CA GLU A 104 7.21 11.96 -6.50
C GLU A 104 8.58 11.27 -6.31
N VAL A 105 8.59 10.11 -5.66
CA VAL A 105 9.81 9.29 -5.48
C VAL A 105 10.38 8.84 -6.83
N GLU A 106 9.54 8.36 -7.75
CA GLU A 106 10.00 7.94 -9.08
C GLU A 106 10.51 9.14 -9.90
N LYS A 107 9.87 10.31 -9.78
CA LYS A 107 10.33 11.55 -10.44
C LYS A 107 11.68 12.00 -9.87
N GLN A 108 11.88 11.95 -8.56
CA GLN A 108 13.14 12.31 -7.92
C GLN A 108 14.29 11.45 -8.44
N LYS A 109 14.11 10.12 -8.53
CA LYS A 109 15.12 9.22 -9.12
C LYS A 109 15.51 9.64 -10.54
N ALA A 110 14.52 9.97 -11.37
CA ALA A 110 14.76 10.40 -12.75
C ALA A 110 15.49 11.75 -12.82
N VAL A 111 15.19 12.67 -11.89
CA VAL A 111 15.86 13.97 -11.77
C VAL A 111 17.29 13.83 -11.30
N ASP A 112 17.54 13.01 -10.27
CA ASP A 112 18.88 12.73 -9.75
C ASP A 112 19.76 12.11 -10.84
N TYR A 113 19.20 11.17 -11.61
CA TYR A 113 19.87 10.55 -12.75
C TYR A 113 20.29 11.58 -13.82
N LYS A 114 19.55 12.68 -13.97
CA LYS A 114 19.85 13.77 -14.90
C LYS A 114 20.58 14.96 -14.27
N GLY A 115 21.19 14.76 -13.10
CA GLY A 115 22.08 15.73 -12.46
C GLY A 115 21.39 16.66 -11.47
N GLY A 116 20.12 16.42 -11.13
CA GLY A 116 19.42 17.08 -10.02
C GLY A 116 18.97 18.53 -10.27
N ARG A 117 19.41 19.14 -11.38
CA ARG A 117 19.21 20.57 -11.65
C ARG A 117 18.95 20.83 -13.13
N CYS A 118 18.36 21.97 -13.45
CA CYS A 118 18.22 22.45 -14.82
C CYS A 118 19.59 22.57 -15.50
N SER A 119 19.77 21.88 -16.63
CA SER A 119 21.02 21.90 -17.39
C SER A 119 21.32 23.26 -18.06
N SER A 120 20.32 24.13 -18.20
CA SER A 120 20.48 25.46 -18.80
C SER A 120 20.81 26.55 -17.77
N CYS A 121 20.02 26.66 -16.70
CA CYS A 121 20.13 27.75 -15.72
C CYS A 121 20.50 27.31 -14.29
N GLY A 122 20.65 26.01 -14.03
CA GLY A 122 21.06 25.49 -12.72
C GLY A 122 19.96 25.42 -11.66
N TYR A 123 18.71 25.76 -11.97
CA TYR A 123 17.59 25.68 -11.01
C TYR A 123 17.39 24.27 -10.44
N GLU A 124 17.29 24.14 -9.11
CA GLU A 124 17.14 22.85 -8.41
C GLU A 124 16.14 22.88 -7.22
N ASN A 125 15.43 24.00 -7.02
CA ASN A 125 14.68 24.24 -5.77
C ASN A 125 13.32 23.51 -5.68
N CYS A 126 12.73 23.13 -6.81
CA CYS A 126 11.39 22.51 -6.83
C CYS A 126 11.35 21.36 -7.84
N LEU A 127 11.18 20.14 -7.34
CA LEU A 127 11.07 18.94 -8.16
C LEU A 127 9.94 19.05 -9.19
N SER A 128 8.80 19.64 -8.82
CA SER A 128 7.65 19.83 -9.71
C SER A 128 7.96 20.76 -10.88
N ALA A 129 8.87 21.72 -10.72
CA ALA A 129 9.25 22.67 -11.76
C ALA A 129 10.33 22.14 -12.72
N LEU A 130 10.88 20.95 -12.48
CA LEU A 130 11.82 20.28 -13.36
C LEU A 130 11.08 19.35 -14.34
N GLU A 131 11.44 19.43 -15.62
CA GLU A 131 10.78 18.76 -16.74
C GLU A 131 11.83 18.14 -17.68
N PHE A 132 11.49 16.99 -18.28
CA PHE A 132 12.35 16.29 -19.23
C PHE A 132 12.03 16.73 -20.66
N HIS A 133 13.00 17.37 -21.29
CA HIS A 133 12.93 17.80 -22.68
C HIS A 133 13.63 16.80 -23.58
N HIS A 134 12.95 16.28 -24.60
CA HIS A 134 13.57 15.36 -25.55
C HIS A 134 14.46 16.16 -26.50
N ILE A 135 15.71 15.74 -26.67
CA ILE A 135 16.67 16.43 -27.55
C ILE A 135 16.19 16.35 -29.00
N ASN A 136 15.72 15.17 -29.41
CA ASN A 136 15.10 14.92 -30.69
C ASN A 136 13.64 14.47 -30.48
N PRO A 137 12.63 15.30 -30.83
CA PRO A 137 11.22 14.94 -30.67
C PRO A 137 10.81 13.68 -31.46
N SER A 138 11.51 13.32 -32.54
CA SER A 138 11.19 12.16 -33.38
C SER A 138 11.61 10.82 -32.78
N GLU A 139 12.48 10.82 -31.78
CA GLU A 139 12.94 9.61 -31.09
C GLU A 139 12.12 9.26 -29.84
N LYS A 140 11.07 10.06 -29.59
CA LYS A 140 10.18 9.90 -28.44
C LYS A 140 9.35 8.63 -28.56
N GLU A 141 9.40 7.80 -27.53
CA GLU A 141 8.57 6.60 -27.43
C GLU A 141 7.26 6.90 -26.68
N LEU A 142 6.14 6.31 -27.14
CA LEU A 142 4.85 6.44 -26.45
C LEU A 142 4.89 5.65 -25.15
N TYR A 143 4.80 6.37 -24.02
CA TYR A 143 4.85 5.75 -22.69
C TYR A 143 3.64 4.86 -22.38
N ASN A 144 3.92 3.74 -21.71
CA ASN A 144 2.92 2.85 -21.12
C ASN A 144 2.35 3.45 -19.82
N SER A 145 1.12 3.06 -19.46
CA SER A 145 0.35 3.57 -18.30
C SER A 145 0.97 3.36 -16.90
N HIS A 146 2.14 2.73 -16.82
CA HIS A 146 2.88 2.45 -15.58
C HIS A 146 4.31 3.01 -15.69
N TRP A 147 4.44 4.32 -15.43
CA TRP A 147 5.72 5.03 -15.50
C TRP A 147 6.57 4.74 -14.27
N THR A 148 7.76 4.17 -14.45
CA THR A 148 8.77 3.94 -13.40
C THR A 148 10.12 4.38 -13.91
N PHE A 149 11.02 4.81 -13.04
CA PHE A 149 12.39 5.19 -13.39
C PHE A 149 13.09 4.10 -14.21
N GLU A 150 13.09 2.85 -13.73
CA GLU A 150 13.78 1.72 -14.40
C GLU A 150 13.31 1.49 -15.83
N ARG A 151 11.99 1.46 -16.06
CA ARG A 151 11.42 1.24 -17.40
C ARG A 151 11.69 2.38 -18.36
N ASN A 152 11.87 3.58 -17.85
CA ASN A 152 12.00 4.79 -18.66
C ASN A 152 13.44 5.30 -18.73
N LYS A 153 14.40 4.58 -18.15
CA LYS A 153 15.81 4.99 -18.14
C LYS A 153 16.35 5.25 -19.55
N ASN A 154 16.08 4.35 -20.49
CA ASN A 154 16.50 4.50 -21.90
C ASN A 154 15.88 5.74 -22.57
N GLU A 155 14.65 6.08 -22.22
CA GLU A 155 13.99 7.27 -22.76
C GLU A 155 14.50 8.55 -22.09
N LEU A 156 14.78 8.47 -20.78
CA LEU A 156 15.46 9.54 -20.07
C LEU A 156 16.81 9.83 -20.73
N ASP A 157 17.57 8.84 -21.17
CA ASP A 157 18.86 9.06 -21.85
C ASP A 157 18.77 9.99 -23.07
N LYS A 158 17.64 9.98 -23.78
CA LYS A 158 17.34 10.87 -24.93
C LYS A 158 16.86 12.27 -24.52
N CYS A 159 16.70 12.51 -23.22
CA CYS A 159 16.22 13.77 -22.65
C CYS A 159 17.31 14.57 -21.93
N ILE A 160 17.11 15.88 -21.88
CA ILE A 160 17.79 16.82 -20.97
C ILE A 160 16.81 17.29 -19.89
N LEU A 161 17.35 17.63 -18.72
CA LEU A 161 16.55 18.14 -17.61
C LEU A 161 16.54 19.67 -17.63
N LEU A 162 15.37 20.27 -17.73
CA LEU A 162 15.19 21.72 -17.75
C LEU A 162 14.18 22.15 -16.67
N CYS A 163 14.30 23.38 -16.16
CA CYS A 163 13.19 23.98 -15.43
C CYS A 163 12.08 24.39 -16.40
N ALA A 164 10.86 24.55 -15.90
CA ALA A 164 9.69 24.90 -16.71
C ALA A 164 9.92 26.12 -17.62
N ASN A 165 10.62 27.16 -17.15
CA ASN A 165 10.91 28.35 -17.95
C ASN A 165 11.85 28.03 -19.12
N CYS A 166 13.02 27.44 -18.84
CA CYS A 166 13.97 27.05 -19.89
C CYS A 166 13.37 26.02 -20.85
N HIS A 167 12.51 25.13 -20.36
CA HIS A 167 11.81 24.16 -21.20
C HIS A 167 10.88 24.85 -22.20
N ARG A 168 10.11 25.84 -21.75
CA ARG A 168 9.24 26.64 -22.62
C ARG A 168 10.03 27.47 -23.62
N GLU A 169 11.11 28.11 -23.20
CA GLU A 169 12.03 28.85 -24.08
C GLU A 169 12.58 27.93 -25.19
N LYS A 170 13.03 26.72 -24.84
CA LYS A 170 13.54 25.73 -25.81
C LYS A 170 12.49 25.35 -26.86
N HIS A 171 11.24 25.15 -26.44
CA HIS A 171 10.13 24.88 -27.37
C HIS A 171 9.79 26.08 -28.27
N GLU A 172 9.96 27.32 -27.81
CA GLU A 172 9.82 28.52 -28.66
C GLU A 172 10.97 28.62 -29.67
N GLU A 173 12.21 28.35 -29.26
CA GLU A 173 13.37 28.31 -30.16
C GLU A 173 13.17 27.29 -31.29
N MET A 174 12.78 26.06 -30.96
CA MET A 174 12.53 25.00 -31.95
C MET A 174 11.47 25.42 -32.97
N ARG A 175 10.35 26.00 -32.52
CA ARG A 175 9.28 26.48 -33.40
C ARG A 175 9.71 27.64 -34.31
N LYS A 176 10.60 28.52 -33.87
CA LYS A 176 11.14 29.61 -34.69
C LYS A 176 12.07 29.06 -35.78
N ASN A 177 12.91 28.08 -35.43
CA ASN A 177 13.86 27.47 -36.36
C ASN A 177 13.16 26.64 -37.46
N GLU A 178 12.00 26.04 -37.19
CA GLU A 178 11.20 25.33 -38.19
C GLU A 178 10.51 26.26 -39.21
N LYS A 179 10.40 27.56 -38.89
CA LYS A 179 9.72 28.57 -39.72
C LYS A 179 10.67 29.49 -40.50
N ALA A 180 11.97 29.39 -40.25
CA ALA A 180 13.03 30.13 -40.94
C ALA A 180 13.54 29.33 -42.14
#